data_AF-F2S6G2-F1
#
_entry.id   AF-F2S6G2-F1
#
_cell.length_a   1.000
_cell.length_b   1.000
_cell.length_c   1.000
_cell.angle_alpha   90.00
_cell.angle_beta   90.00
_cell.angle_gamma   90.00
#
_symmetry.space_group_name_H-M   'P 1'
#
loop_
_entity.id
_entity.type
_entity.pdbx_description
1 polymer ?
#
loop_
_entity_poly.entity_id
_entity_poly.type
_entity_poly.pdbx_seq_one_letter_code
_entity_poly.pdbx_strand_id
1 'polypeptide(L)'
;MFAPRRLRLYLISAVILVCFILYFTGDVRRTQALRAAGTSQLGKSNPNLKVSSGSHGNDKDNDGGIFDKLKPGSLRPGDKQKPVEAEEPGQSPTSAKKGKGKGKGEEEATDDTKSEDDIVNEEMNTILKRSPIIIFSKSYCPYSKKAKYFMLEKYNISPSPFVVELDEHPLGRQLQDLLGTNTGRRTVPNILVNGKTIGGGDDIEALYLSGELGTKLQALGGKRVTAAPHSADPDP
;
A
#
# COMPACT_ATOMS: atom_id res chain seq x y z
N MET A 1 -56.34 -19.94 10.83
CA MET A 1 -54.94 -20.35 11.06
C MET A 1 -54.03 -19.57 10.13
N PHE A 2 -52.92 -19.00 10.63
CA PHE A 2 -51.92 -18.38 9.75
C PHE A 2 -50.94 -19.45 9.25
N ALA A 3 -50.64 -19.45 7.95
CA ALA A 3 -49.74 -20.45 7.36
C ALA A 3 -48.31 -20.33 7.94
N PRO A 4 -47.65 -21.43 8.34
CA PRO A 4 -46.37 -21.39 9.07
C PRO A 4 -45.23 -20.73 8.28
N ARG A 5 -45.32 -20.74 6.94
CA ARG A 5 -44.39 -20.01 6.05
C ARG A 5 -44.47 -18.49 6.23
N ARG A 6 -45.67 -17.93 6.45
CA ARG A 6 -45.85 -16.49 6.71
C ARG A 6 -45.38 -16.11 8.12
N LEU A 7 -45.64 -16.96 9.12
CA LEU A 7 -45.17 -16.73 10.49
C LEU A 7 -43.63 -16.63 10.55
N ARG A 8 -42.90 -17.50 9.83
CA ARG A 8 -41.43 -17.42 9.71
C ARG A 8 -40.95 -16.10 9.08
N LEU A 9 -41.62 -15.61 8.04
CA LEU A 9 -41.27 -14.33 7.41
C LEU A 9 -41.47 -13.15 8.38
N TYR A 10 -42.58 -13.12 9.13
CA TYR A 10 -42.80 -12.08 10.14
C TYR A 10 -41.74 -12.11 11.25
N LEU A 11 -41.39 -13.30 11.76
CA LEU A 11 -40.30 -13.44 12.76
C LEU A 11 -38.95 -12.94 12.23
N ILE A 12 -38.59 -13.25 10.98
CA ILE A 12 -37.35 -12.74 10.36
C ILE A 12 -37.39 -11.21 10.24
N SER A 13 -38.51 -10.63 9.80
CA SER A 13 -38.65 -9.16 9.72
C SER A 13 -38.57 -8.47 11.10
N ALA A 14 -39.10 -9.10 12.16
CA ALA A 14 -39.01 -8.58 13.51
C ALA A 14 -37.57 -8.59 14.06
N VAL A 15 -36.81 -9.67 13.80
CA VAL A 15 -35.39 -9.74 14.17
C VAL A 15 -34.57 -8.67 13.42
N ILE A 16 -34.79 -8.50 12.11
CA ILE A 16 -34.11 -7.46 11.32
C ILE A 16 -34.43 -6.05 11.86
N LEU A 17 -35.70 -5.77 12.18
CA LEU A 17 -36.13 -4.50 12.76
C LEU A 17 -35.45 -4.22 14.11
N VAL A 18 -35.38 -5.23 15.00
CA VAL A 18 -34.72 -5.11 16.31
C VAL A 18 -33.21 -4.88 16.14
N CYS A 19 -32.54 -5.62 15.24
CA CYS A 19 -31.13 -5.40 14.93
C CYS A 19 -30.86 -4.00 14.37
N PHE A 20 -31.74 -3.48 13.51
CA PHE A 20 -31.63 -2.13 12.96
C PHE A 20 -31.78 -1.06 14.06
N ILE A 21 -32.77 -1.20 14.96
CA ILE A 21 -32.96 -0.31 16.11
C ILE A 21 -31.75 -0.35 17.05
N LEU A 22 -31.20 -1.54 17.33
CA LEU A 22 -30.02 -1.69 18.19
C LEU A 22 -28.74 -1.11 17.56
N TYR A 23 -28.59 -1.21 16.23
CA TYR A 23 -27.49 -0.58 15.49
C TYR A 23 -27.58 0.95 15.56
N PHE A 24 -28.69 1.55 15.14
CA PHE A 24 -28.87 3.01 15.15
C PHE A 24 -28.83 3.61 16.57
N THR A 25 -29.40 2.94 17.58
CA THR A 25 -29.26 3.38 18.98
C THR A 25 -27.93 3.00 19.63
N GLY A 26 -27.07 2.24 18.94
CA GLY A 26 -25.70 1.94 19.36
C GLY A 26 -24.78 3.15 19.15
N ASP A 27 -24.78 3.70 17.94
CA ASP A 27 -23.92 4.85 17.61
C ASP A 27 -24.33 6.14 18.33
N VAL A 28 -25.63 6.36 18.58
CA VAL A 28 -26.13 7.48 19.41
C VAL A 28 -25.58 7.44 20.85
N ARG A 29 -25.27 6.25 21.39
CA ARG A 29 -24.65 6.12 22.72
C ARG A 29 -23.14 6.38 22.71
N ARG A 30 -22.46 6.15 21.57
CA ARG A 30 -21.02 6.46 21.40
C ARG A 30 -20.75 7.96 21.35
N THR A 31 -21.64 8.74 20.73
CA THR A 31 -21.47 10.20 20.58
C THR A 31 -21.68 10.99 21.88
N GLN A 32 -22.38 10.44 22.88
CA GLN A 32 -22.49 11.08 24.20
C GLN A 32 -21.28 10.83 25.11
N ALA A 33 -20.66 9.64 25.05
CA ALA A 33 -19.51 9.30 25.90
C ALA A 33 -18.31 10.24 25.70
N LEU A 34 -18.06 10.67 24.46
CA LEU A 34 -16.99 11.62 24.12
C LEU A 34 -17.24 13.06 24.59
N ARG A 35 -18.50 13.44 24.89
CA ARG A 35 -18.84 14.81 25.31
C ARG A 35 -18.74 15.03 26.82
N ALA A 36 -18.78 13.97 27.63
CA ALA A 36 -18.65 14.04 29.09
C ALA A 36 -17.18 14.13 29.57
N ALA A 37 -16.20 13.77 28.73
CA ALA A 37 -14.78 13.82 29.08
C ALA A 37 -14.10 15.18 28.78
N GLY A 38 -14.75 16.06 28.02
CA GLY A 38 -14.15 17.31 27.52
C GLY A 38 -14.33 18.55 28.41
N THR A 39 -14.93 18.44 29.59
CA THR A 39 -15.34 19.59 30.43
C THR A 39 -14.58 19.68 31.75
N SER A 40 -13.25 19.64 31.68
CA SER A 40 -12.35 20.04 32.77
C SER A 40 -11.06 20.64 32.19
N GLN A 41 -10.38 21.51 32.95
CA GLN A 41 -9.20 22.29 32.49
C GLN A 41 -9.48 23.38 31.44
N LEU A 42 -10.49 24.22 31.68
CA LEU A 42 -10.47 25.61 31.23
C LEU A 42 -10.45 26.54 32.46
N GLY A 43 -9.34 27.24 32.70
CA GLY A 43 -9.26 28.24 33.77
C GLY A 43 -7.96 28.28 34.58
N LYS A 44 -6.89 28.85 33.99
CA LYS A 44 -5.81 29.56 34.71
C LYS A 44 -4.95 30.38 33.75
N SER A 45 -5.43 31.58 33.45
CA SER A 45 -4.62 32.64 32.84
C SER A 45 -3.65 33.24 33.85
N ASN A 46 -2.44 33.61 33.43
CA ASN A 46 -1.76 34.80 33.94
C ASN A 46 -0.74 35.32 32.91
N PRO A 47 -0.55 36.65 32.78
CA PRO A 47 0.27 37.23 31.73
C PRO A 47 1.71 37.48 32.19
N ASN A 48 2.69 37.13 31.35
CA ASN A 48 3.91 37.92 31.23
C ASN A 48 4.50 37.78 29.82
N LEU A 49 4.79 38.91 29.18
CA LEU A 49 5.36 38.98 27.84
C LEU A 49 6.88 39.14 27.95
N LYS A 50 7.64 38.13 27.50
CA LYS A 50 9.07 38.32 27.24
C LYS A 50 9.47 37.71 25.90
N VAL A 51 9.61 38.59 24.91
CA VAL A 51 10.26 38.25 23.65
C VAL A 51 11.74 37.99 23.93
N SER A 52 12.23 36.83 23.52
CA SER A 52 13.66 36.52 23.46
C SER A 52 13.94 35.64 22.24
N SER A 53 14.82 36.12 21.37
CA SER A 53 15.38 35.36 20.26
C SER A 53 16.11 34.09 20.75
N GLY A 54 15.78 32.94 20.19
CA GLY A 54 16.48 31.67 20.42
C GLY A 54 16.30 30.74 19.22
N SER A 55 17.40 30.18 18.72
CA SER A 55 17.41 29.34 17.52
C SER A 55 17.43 27.85 17.87
N HIS A 56 17.21 26.99 16.86
CA HIS A 56 17.40 25.54 16.84
C HIS A 56 16.44 24.66 17.68
N GLY A 57 15.45 24.12 16.95
CA GLY A 57 14.87 22.79 17.16
C GLY A 57 14.65 22.18 15.76
N ASN A 58 15.17 20.98 15.49
CA ASN A 58 15.30 20.42 14.12
C ASN A 58 14.82 18.98 14.09
N ASP A 59 13.53 18.79 14.37
CA ASP A 59 12.92 17.48 14.50
C ASP A 59 12.64 16.88 13.12
N LYS A 60 13.59 16.06 12.67
CA LYS A 60 13.51 15.28 11.43
C LYS A 60 12.78 13.97 11.69
N ASP A 61 11.45 14.02 11.61
CA ASP A 61 10.63 12.80 11.55
C ASP A 61 11.04 11.97 10.32
N ASN A 62 11.49 10.74 10.57
CA ASN A 62 12.06 9.88 9.53
C ASN A 62 10.94 9.22 8.69
N ASP A 63 10.50 9.91 7.63
CA ASP A 63 9.51 9.39 6.68
C ASP A 63 10.14 8.47 5.60
N GLY A 64 11.09 7.63 6.01
CA GLY A 64 11.77 6.65 5.15
C GLY A 64 10.76 5.80 4.39
N GLY A 65 10.81 5.90 3.06
CA GLY A 65 9.85 5.26 2.15
C GLY A 65 10.01 3.74 2.15
N ILE A 66 9.11 3.06 1.43
CA ILE A 66 9.17 1.60 1.29
C ILE A 66 10.52 1.15 0.68
N PHE A 67 11.09 1.98 -0.21
CA PHE A 67 12.42 1.82 -0.81
C PHE A 67 13.58 1.91 0.20
N ASP A 68 13.44 2.68 1.28
CA ASP A 68 14.51 2.87 2.28
C ASP A 68 14.53 1.74 3.32
N LYS A 69 13.39 1.07 3.53
CA LYS A 69 13.29 -0.13 4.40
C LYS A 69 13.85 -1.40 3.75
N LEU A 70 14.07 -1.37 2.44
CA LEU A 70 14.62 -2.48 1.64
C LEU A 70 16.15 -2.40 1.61
N LYS A 71 16.81 -3.10 2.54
CA LYS A 71 18.28 -3.15 2.62
C LYS A 71 18.90 -3.62 1.29
N PRO A 72 19.77 -2.84 0.63
CA PRO A 72 20.48 -3.27 -0.57
C PRO A 72 21.65 -4.20 -0.21
N GLY A 73 21.36 -5.49 -0.06
CA GLY A 73 22.35 -6.53 0.23
C GLY A 73 23.20 -6.92 -0.99
N SER A 74 24.43 -6.40 -1.07
CA SER A 74 25.52 -6.91 -1.93
C SER A 74 25.26 -6.96 -3.45
N LEU A 75 25.26 -5.79 -4.11
CA LEU A 75 25.64 -5.69 -5.52
C LEU A 75 27.05 -5.10 -5.64
N ARG A 76 27.97 -5.84 -6.24
CA ARG A 76 29.37 -5.41 -6.48
C ARG A 76 29.42 -4.53 -7.76
N PRO A 77 30.26 -3.49 -7.83
CA PRO A 77 30.26 -2.60 -8.99
C PRO A 77 30.87 -3.27 -10.24
N GLY A 78 30.13 -3.23 -11.34
CA GLY A 78 30.61 -3.56 -12.68
C GLY A 78 30.28 -4.97 -13.15
N ASP A 79 29.39 -5.05 -14.14
CA ASP A 79 29.91 -5.33 -15.49
C ASP A 79 29.05 -4.65 -16.58
N LYS A 80 29.55 -4.60 -17.82
CA LYS A 80 28.93 -3.84 -18.92
C LYS A 80 27.87 -4.66 -19.67
N GLN A 81 26.77 -4.01 -20.04
CA GLN A 81 25.71 -4.60 -20.86
C GLN A 81 26.22 -4.96 -22.27
N LYS A 82 25.87 -6.15 -22.76
CA LYS A 82 25.75 -6.48 -24.19
C LYS A 82 24.58 -7.47 -24.38
N PRO A 83 23.83 -7.45 -25.49
CA PRO A 83 22.62 -8.28 -25.65
C PRO A 83 22.89 -9.79 -25.73
N VAL A 84 21.83 -10.57 -25.52
CA VAL A 84 21.81 -12.03 -25.64
C VAL A 84 21.36 -12.42 -27.05
N GLU A 85 22.15 -13.28 -27.71
CA GLU A 85 21.75 -14.11 -28.85
C GLU A 85 22.05 -15.59 -28.51
N ALA A 86 21.57 -16.52 -29.33
CA ALA A 86 21.17 -17.85 -28.87
C ALA A 86 22.15 -19.02 -29.16
N GLU A 87 21.74 -20.19 -28.66
CA GLU A 87 22.13 -21.57 -29.00
C GLU A 87 23.24 -22.29 -28.18
N GLU A 88 22.84 -23.44 -27.62
CA GLU A 88 23.63 -24.64 -27.28
C GLU A 88 24.04 -25.36 -28.60
N PRO A 89 25.16 -26.15 -28.68
CA PRO A 89 25.41 -27.26 -27.74
C PRO A 89 26.87 -27.72 -27.48
N GLY A 90 27.05 -28.54 -26.43
CA GLY A 90 27.74 -29.84 -26.61
C GLY A 90 29.03 -30.19 -25.83
N GLN A 91 28.87 -31.07 -24.82
CA GLN A 91 29.78 -32.16 -24.35
C GLN A 91 31.20 -31.88 -23.78
N SER A 92 31.60 -32.77 -22.86
CA SER A 92 32.87 -32.83 -22.08
C SER A 92 33.90 -33.79 -22.74
N PRO A 93 35.09 -34.17 -22.18
CA PRO A 93 35.58 -34.23 -20.77
C PRO A 93 37.00 -33.55 -20.59
N THR A 94 37.93 -33.79 -19.63
CA THR A 94 38.27 -34.90 -18.69
C THR A 94 39.03 -34.45 -17.40
N SER A 95 38.93 -35.30 -16.36
CA SER A 95 39.99 -35.79 -15.43
C SER A 95 41.14 -34.91 -14.86
N ALA A 96 41.17 -34.77 -13.52
CA ALA A 96 42.26 -35.14 -12.56
C ALA A 96 42.49 -34.12 -11.40
N LYS A 97 43.05 -34.44 -10.20
CA LYS A 97 43.05 -35.65 -9.34
C LYS A 97 43.68 -35.34 -7.94
N LYS A 98 42.84 -35.20 -6.90
CA LYS A 98 43.03 -35.66 -5.49
C LYS A 98 44.18 -35.09 -4.59
N GLY A 99 43.79 -34.42 -3.49
CA GLY A 99 44.54 -34.28 -2.22
C GLY A 99 43.94 -33.17 -1.32
N LYS A 100 43.15 -33.43 -0.28
CA LYS A 100 43.44 -34.06 1.04
C LYS A 100 44.56 -33.31 1.81
N GLY A 101 44.31 -32.46 2.82
CA GLY A 101 43.09 -32.03 3.54
C GLY A 101 43.18 -32.27 5.06
N LYS A 102 42.46 -31.52 5.92
CA LYS A 102 41.99 -31.89 7.29
C LYS A 102 41.33 -30.70 8.04
N GLY A 103 40.07 -30.86 8.44
CA GLY A 103 39.29 -29.98 9.32
C GLY A 103 38.03 -30.72 9.80
N LYS A 104 37.41 -30.32 10.92
CA LYS A 104 36.26 -31.00 11.53
C LYS A 104 35.26 -29.98 12.09
N GLY A 105 33.96 -30.26 11.93
CA GLY A 105 32.87 -29.44 12.45
C GLY A 105 32.53 -28.25 11.53
N GLU A 106 31.27 -27.92 11.26
CA GLU A 106 30.00 -28.61 11.57
C GLU A 106 29.08 -28.63 10.33
N GLU A 107 27.94 -29.29 10.40
CA GLU A 107 27.00 -29.39 9.28
C GLU A 107 26.12 -28.13 9.19
N GLU A 108 26.19 -27.43 8.05
CA GLU A 108 25.08 -26.63 7.55
C GLU A 108 24.93 -26.96 6.06
N ALA A 109 23.91 -27.76 5.74
CA ALA A 109 23.61 -28.14 4.37
C ALA A 109 22.95 -26.95 3.66
N THR A 110 23.36 -26.67 2.43
CA THR A 110 22.77 -25.60 1.60
C THR A 110 21.35 -25.99 1.17
N ASP A 111 20.37 -25.56 1.96
CA ASP A 111 18.97 -25.56 1.55
C ASP A 111 18.72 -24.33 0.67
N ASP A 112 18.73 -24.53 -0.65
CA ASP A 112 18.45 -23.48 -1.65
C ASP A 112 16.95 -23.09 -1.70
N THR A 113 16.15 -23.48 -0.69
CA THR A 113 14.74 -23.10 -0.53
C THR A 113 14.60 -21.67 -0.01
N LYS A 114 14.52 -20.71 -0.94
CA LYS A 114 14.16 -19.31 -0.66
C LYS A 114 12.86 -19.23 0.15
N SER A 115 12.84 -18.47 1.24
CA SER A 115 11.69 -18.41 2.14
C SER A 115 10.45 -17.77 1.49
N GLU A 116 9.25 -18.09 1.97
CA GLU A 116 8.01 -17.47 1.48
C GLU A 116 8.05 -15.94 1.59
N ASP A 117 8.59 -15.41 2.69
CA ASP A 117 8.75 -13.97 2.90
C ASP A 117 9.73 -13.35 1.88
N ASP A 118 10.85 -14.02 1.56
CA ASP A 118 11.81 -13.52 0.55
C ASP A 118 11.20 -13.50 -0.86
N ILE A 119 10.34 -14.48 -1.19
CA ILE A 119 9.60 -14.52 -2.47
C ILE A 119 8.59 -13.37 -2.53
N VAL A 120 7.81 -13.15 -1.47
CA VAL A 120 6.79 -12.08 -1.42
C VAL A 120 7.43 -10.69 -1.42
N ASN A 121 8.58 -10.51 -0.75
CA ASN A 121 9.33 -9.27 -0.80
C ASN A 121 9.95 -9.03 -2.19
N GLU A 122 10.48 -10.05 -2.87
CA GLU A 122 10.98 -9.93 -4.24
C GLU A 122 9.88 -9.55 -5.25
N GLU A 123 8.69 -10.15 -5.13
CA GLU A 123 7.55 -9.80 -5.98
C GLU A 123 7.08 -8.36 -5.72
N MET A 124 6.94 -7.96 -4.44
CA MET A 124 6.66 -6.57 -4.07
C MET A 124 7.68 -5.60 -4.67
N ASN A 125 8.96 -5.95 -4.61
CA ASN A 125 10.05 -5.17 -5.21
C ASN A 125 10.01 -5.13 -6.74
N THR A 126 9.46 -6.16 -7.37
CA THR A 126 9.30 -6.25 -8.83
C THR A 126 8.13 -5.39 -9.28
N ILE A 127 6.98 -5.49 -8.60
CA ILE A 127 5.81 -4.62 -8.77
C ILE A 127 6.19 -3.14 -8.63
N LEU A 128 6.87 -2.77 -7.54
CA LEU A 128 7.26 -1.38 -7.26
C LEU A 128 8.24 -0.77 -8.29
N LYS A 129 8.86 -1.59 -9.15
CA LYS A 129 9.71 -1.14 -10.27
C LYS A 129 8.93 -0.96 -11.58
N ARG A 130 7.68 -1.43 -11.69
CA ARG A 130 6.86 -1.37 -12.92
C ARG A 130 6.45 0.05 -13.30
N SER A 131 6.14 0.88 -12.32
CA SER A 131 5.77 2.29 -12.50
C SER A 131 6.03 3.06 -11.18
N PRO A 132 6.36 4.36 -11.22
CA PRO A 132 6.36 5.21 -10.02
C PRO A 132 4.98 5.30 -9.33
N ILE A 133 3.89 4.91 -10.01
CA ILE A 133 2.55 4.87 -9.42
C ILE A 133 2.01 3.43 -9.52
N ILE A 134 1.71 2.82 -8.37
CA ILE A 134 1.11 1.48 -8.28
C ILE A 134 -0.30 1.59 -7.68
N ILE A 135 -1.28 0.98 -8.33
CA ILE A 135 -2.66 0.88 -7.85
C ILE A 135 -2.91 -0.57 -7.43
N PHE A 136 -2.75 -0.87 -6.14
CA PHE A 136 -3.20 -2.15 -5.60
C PHE A 136 -4.73 -2.15 -5.48
N SER A 137 -5.36 -3.11 -6.14
CA SER A 137 -6.80 -3.14 -6.47
C SER A 137 -7.38 -4.53 -6.17
N LYS A 138 -8.69 -4.69 -6.28
CA LYS A 138 -9.33 -5.99 -6.53
C LYS A 138 -10.41 -5.87 -7.61
N SER A 139 -10.51 -6.87 -8.49
CA SER A 139 -11.34 -6.85 -9.71
C SER A 139 -12.81 -6.50 -9.43
N TYR A 140 -13.35 -7.02 -8.33
CA TYR A 140 -14.73 -6.86 -7.89
C TYR A 140 -14.98 -5.59 -7.05
N CYS A 141 -13.94 -4.93 -6.54
CA CYS A 141 -14.10 -3.89 -5.52
C CYS A 141 -14.58 -2.55 -6.12
N PRO A 142 -15.75 -2.01 -5.69
CA PRO A 142 -16.29 -0.77 -6.27
C PRO A 142 -15.39 0.45 -5.99
N TYR A 143 -14.79 0.53 -4.80
CA TYR A 143 -13.81 1.57 -4.46
C TYR A 143 -12.56 1.50 -5.35
N SER A 144 -12.14 0.30 -5.75
CA SER A 144 -10.99 0.12 -6.65
C SER A 144 -11.33 0.48 -8.09
N LYS A 145 -12.56 0.21 -8.54
CA LYS A 145 -13.07 0.72 -9.83
C LYS A 145 -13.14 2.25 -9.83
N LYS A 146 -13.62 2.88 -8.76
CA LYS A 146 -13.63 4.34 -8.60
C LYS A 146 -12.23 4.95 -8.65
N ALA A 147 -11.26 4.41 -7.93
CA ALA A 147 -9.88 4.90 -7.99
C ALA A 147 -9.27 4.78 -9.39
N LYS A 148 -9.50 3.64 -10.07
CA LYS A 148 -9.03 3.43 -11.45
C LYS A 148 -9.66 4.42 -12.44
N TYR A 149 -10.96 4.70 -12.32
CA TYR A 149 -11.64 5.71 -13.13
C TYR A 149 -10.94 7.09 -13.06
N PHE A 150 -10.72 7.61 -11.85
CA PHE A 150 -10.05 8.90 -11.68
C PHE A 150 -8.59 8.89 -12.16
N MET A 151 -7.84 7.81 -11.94
CA MET A 151 -6.41 7.75 -12.25
C MET A 151 -6.04 7.27 -13.66
N LEU A 152 -6.97 6.63 -14.39
CA LEU A 152 -6.70 6.04 -15.71
C LEU A 152 -7.59 6.62 -16.82
N GLU A 153 -8.76 7.17 -16.50
CA GLU A 153 -9.71 7.71 -17.48
C GLU A 153 -9.81 9.24 -17.40
N LYS A 154 -9.90 9.82 -16.19
CA LYS A 154 -10.00 11.28 -16.00
C LYS A 154 -8.66 12.02 -15.98
N TYR A 155 -7.55 11.34 -15.76
CA TYR A 155 -6.22 11.94 -15.69
C TYR A 155 -5.26 11.31 -16.70
N ASN A 156 -4.58 12.16 -17.48
CA ASN A 156 -3.47 11.75 -18.32
C ASN A 156 -2.19 11.74 -17.48
N ILE A 157 -1.76 10.54 -17.06
CA ILE A 157 -0.61 10.31 -16.19
C ILE A 157 0.51 9.62 -16.99
N SER A 158 1.71 10.20 -16.98
CA SER A 158 2.88 9.61 -17.63
C SER A 158 4.07 9.50 -16.66
N PRO A 159 4.70 8.32 -16.51
CA PRO A 159 4.29 7.03 -17.10
C PRO A 159 2.98 6.52 -16.48
N SER A 160 2.28 5.65 -17.22
CA SER A 160 0.99 5.10 -16.80
C SER A 160 1.09 4.38 -15.43
N PRO A 161 0.08 4.52 -14.54
CA PRO A 161 -0.01 3.73 -13.31
C PRO A 161 -0.08 2.23 -13.59
N PHE A 162 0.63 1.43 -12.81
CA PHE A 162 0.57 -0.03 -12.89
C PHE A 162 -0.47 -0.58 -11.91
N VAL A 163 -1.46 -1.31 -12.42
CA VAL A 163 -2.54 -1.91 -11.61
C VAL A 163 -2.15 -3.33 -11.20
N VAL A 164 -2.42 -3.70 -9.94
CA VAL A 164 -2.27 -5.07 -9.42
C VAL A 164 -3.58 -5.51 -8.77
N GLU A 165 -4.28 -6.46 -9.38
CA GLU A 165 -5.50 -7.06 -8.83
C GLU A 165 -5.14 -8.16 -7.82
N LEU A 166 -5.22 -7.84 -6.53
CA LEU A 166 -4.78 -8.71 -5.42
C LEU A 166 -5.72 -9.91 -5.14
N ASP A 167 -6.78 -10.08 -5.94
CA ASP A 167 -7.64 -11.27 -6.00
C ASP A 167 -7.32 -12.20 -7.18
N GLU A 168 -6.62 -11.69 -8.21
CA GLU A 168 -6.15 -12.48 -9.37
C GLU A 168 -4.68 -12.88 -9.23
N HIS A 169 -3.90 -12.13 -8.43
CA HIS A 169 -2.47 -12.38 -8.23
C HIS A 169 -2.18 -13.61 -7.34
N PRO A 170 -1.27 -14.54 -7.72
CA PRO A 170 -0.98 -15.76 -6.95
C PRO A 170 -0.55 -15.52 -5.50
N LEU A 171 0.31 -14.51 -5.27
CA LEU A 171 0.75 -14.07 -3.93
C LEU A 171 -0.15 -12.96 -3.33
N GLY A 172 -1.36 -12.76 -3.87
CA GLY A 172 -2.19 -11.58 -3.61
C GLY A 172 -2.56 -11.39 -2.13
N ARG A 173 -2.73 -12.47 -1.36
CA ARG A 173 -2.97 -12.42 0.09
C ARG A 173 -1.73 -11.95 0.85
N GLN A 174 -0.57 -12.52 0.54
CA GLN A 174 0.70 -12.21 1.17
C GLN A 174 1.16 -10.79 0.84
N LEU A 175 1.00 -10.35 -0.41
CA LEU A 175 1.22 -8.96 -0.82
C LEU A 175 0.26 -8.00 -0.09
N GLN A 176 -1.01 -8.36 0.09
CA GLN A 176 -1.97 -7.55 0.86
C GLN A 176 -1.59 -7.47 2.35
N ASP A 177 -1.11 -8.56 2.94
CA ASP A 177 -0.61 -8.58 4.32
C ASP A 177 0.64 -7.69 4.47
N LEU A 178 1.63 -7.81 3.55
CA LEU A 178 2.85 -7.00 3.50
C LEU A 178 2.57 -5.50 3.27
N LEU A 179 1.57 -5.15 2.45
CA LEU A 179 1.11 -3.76 2.30
C LEU A 179 0.58 -3.18 3.61
N GLY A 180 -0.12 -3.99 4.42
CA GLY A 180 -0.54 -3.62 5.77
C GLY A 180 0.66 -3.28 6.66
N THR A 181 1.65 -4.17 6.72
CA THR A 181 2.88 -3.99 7.51
C THR A 181 3.69 -2.77 7.06
N ASN A 182 3.85 -2.57 5.75
CA ASN A 182 4.76 -1.56 5.22
C ASN A 182 4.14 -0.17 5.07
N THR A 183 2.82 -0.07 4.86
CA THR A 183 2.11 1.21 4.58
C THR A 183 1.06 1.57 5.62
N GLY A 184 0.74 0.68 6.57
CA GLY A 184 -0.39 0.80 7.49
C GLY A 184 -1.76 0.56 6.84
N ARG A 185 -1.88 0.57 5.51
CA ARG A 185 -3.14 0.41 4.77
C ARG A 185 -3.24 -0.98 4.14
N ARG A 186 -4.02 -1.85 4.80
CA ARG A 186 -4.29 -3.25 4.36
C ARG A 186 -5.56 -3.39 3.50
N THR A 187 -6.29 -2.31 3.28
CA THR A 187 -7.52 -2.24 2.46
C THR A 187 -7.20 -2.00 0.99
N VAL A 188 -8.15 -2.32 0.10
CA VAL A 188 -8.08 -1.98 -1.33
C VAL A 188 -9.16 -0.95 -1.71
N PRO A 189 -8.85 0.02 -2.60
CA PRO A 189 -7.55 0.18 -3.24
C PRO A 189 -6.52 0.79 -2.28
N ASN A 190 -5.24 0.54 -2.53
CA ASN A 190 -4.11 1.22 -1.88
C ASN A 190 -3.20 1.76 -2.99
N ILE A 191 -3.16 3.08 -3.15
CA ILE A 191 -2.44 3.76 -4.22
C ILE A 191 -1.10 4.21 -3.65
N LEU A 192 0.00 3.77 -4.26
CA LEU A 192 1.36 4.16 -3.88
C LEU A 192 1.99 5.06 -4.95
N VAL A 193 2.63 6.14 -4.53
CA VAL A 193 3.48 6.99 -5.38
C VAL A 193 4.90 6.95 -4.84
N ASN A 194 5.86 6.50 -5.66
CA ASN A 194 7.23 6.19 -5.25
C ASN A 194 7.27 5.32 -3.96
N GLY A 195 6.31 4.40 -3.82
CA GLY A 195 6.18 3.49 -2.68
C GLY A 195 5.57 4.09 -1.40
N LYS A 196 5.28 5.41 -1.35
CA LYS A 196 4.53 6.03 -0.25
C LYS A 196 3.03 5.99 -0.57
N THR A 197 2.18 5.56 0.38
CA THR A 197 0.73 5.51 0.16
C THR A 197 0.14 6.91 0.11
N ILE A 198 -0.78 7.14 -0.83
CA ILE A 198 -1.58 8.37 -0.93
C ILE A 198 -3.06 8.14 -0.59
N GLY A 199 -3.43 6.90 -0.26
CA GLY A 199 -4.78 6.56 0.19
C GLY A 199 -5.44 5.43 -0.61
N GLY A 200 -6.78 5.44 -0.60
CA GLY A 200 -7.68 4.53 -1.30
C GLY A 200 -8.74 5.28 -2.10
N GLY A 201 -9.89 4.64 -2.35
CA GLY A 201 -10.88 5.15 -3.32
C GLY A 201 -11.43 6.53 -2.98
N ASP A 202 -11.83 6.72 -1.72
CA ASP A 202 -12.42 7.97 -1.25
C ASP A 202 -11.36 9.07 -1.07
N ASP A 203 -10.11 8.69 -0.75
CA ASP A 203 -8.98 9.62 -0.68
C ASP A 203 -8.61 10.18 -2.07
N ILE A 204 -8.63 9.33 -3.12
CA ILE A 204 -8.41 9.73 -4.52
C ILE A 204 -9.58 10.57 -5.05
N GLU A 205 -10.82 10.20 -4.72
CA GLU A 205 -12.00 11.00 -5.08
C GLU A 205 -11.96 12.40 -4.45
N ALA A 206 -11.58 12.52 -3.18
CA ALA A 206 -11.42 13.82 -2.53
C ALA A 206 -10.33 14.67 -3.20
N LEU A 207 -9.19 14.09 -3.56
CA LEU A 207 -8.12 14.78 -4.28
C LEU A 207 -8.51 15.20 -5.70
N TYR A 208 -9.36 14.42 -6.38
CA TYR A 208 -9.93 14.80 -7.68
C TYR A 208 -10.92 15.96 -7.53
N LEU A 209 -11.83 15.87 -6.56
CA LEU A 209 -12.87 16.88 -6.30
C LEU A 209 -12.33 18.20 -5.72
N SER A 210 -11.05 18.28 -5.35
CA SER A 210 -10.36 19.52 -4.95
C SER A 210 -9.39 20.06 -6.00
N GLY A 211 -9.21 19.38 -7.14
CA GLY A 211 -8.15 19.69 -8.12
C GLY A 211 -6.72 19.47 -7.61
N GLU A 212 -6.54 18.85 -6.44
CA GLU A 212 -5.21 18.62 -5.85
C GLU A 212 -4.53 17.35 -6.38
N LEU A 213 -5.25 16.43 -7.04
CA LEU A 213 -4.74 15.12 -7.46
C LEU A 213 -3.47 15.25 -8.33
N GLY A 214 -3.49 16.10 -9.38
CA GLY A 214 -2.32 16.35 -10.22
C GLY A 214 -1.11 16.87 -9.43
N THR A 215 -1.35 17.87 -8.57
CA THR A 215 -0.33 18.46 -7.70
C THR A 215 0.26 17.42 -6.73
N LYS A 216 -0.60 16.59 -6.12
CA LYS A 216 -0.21 15.53 -5.17
C LYS A 216 0.65 14.45 -5.85
N LEU A 217 0.26 14.03 -7.05
CA LEU A 217 0.99 13.05 -7.86
C LEU A 217 2.36 13.59 -8.31
N GLN A 218 2.43 14.84 -8.77
CA GLN A 218 3.68 15.47 -9.18
C GLN A 218 4.62 15.72 -8.00
N ALA A 219 4.10 16.17 -6.84
CA ALA A 219 4.88 16.43 -5.64
C ALA A 219 5.57 15.17 -5.08
N LEU A 220 4.88 14.03 -5.11
CA LEU A 220 5.43 12.75 -4.62
C LEU A 220 6.17 11.96 -5.70
N GLY A 221 5.74 12.07 -6.96
CA GLY A 221 6.36 11.42 -8.12
C GLY A 221 7.68 12.09 -8.55
N GLY A 222 7.79 13.40 -8.33
CA GLY A 222 8.90 14.25 -8.76
C GLY A 222 8.99 14.35 -10.29
N LYS A 223 10.18 14.68 -10.80
CA LYS A 223 10.47 14.83 -12.25
C LYS A 223 10.22 13.57 -13.11
N ARG A 224 9.77 12.45 -12.51
CA ARG A 224 9.46 11.19 -13.18
C ARG A 224 7.96 10.98 -13.44
N VAL A 225 7.10 11.88 -12.97
CA VAL A 225 5.65 11.81 -13.13
C VAL A 225 5.13 13.13 -13.67
N THR A 226 4.44 13.10 -14.80
CA THR A 226 3.48 14.14 -15.17
C THR A 226 2.07 13.61 -14.91
N ALA A 227 1.18 14.48 -14.45
CA ALA A 227 -0.22 14.17 -14.22
C ALA A 227 -1.04 15.44 -14.46
N ALA A 228 -1.98 15.39 -15.40
CA ALA A 228 -2.90 16.47 -15.72
C ALA A 228 -4.30 15.90 -16.01
N PRO A 229 -5.39 16.67 -15.79
CA PRO A 229 -6.73 16.27 -16.18
C PRO A 229 -6.83 16.00 -17.68
N HIS A 230 -7.79 15.18 -18.09
CA HIS A 230 -8.09 15.00 -19.51
C HIS A 230 -8.68 16.31 -20.06
N SER A 231 -8.25 16.75 -21.25
CA SER A 231 -8.70 18.02 -21.85
C SER A 231 -10.20 18.16 -22.16
N ALA A 232 -10.99 17.07 -22.01
CA ALA A 232 -12.44 17.07 -22.12
C ALA A 232 -13.17 17.12 -20.76
N ASP A 233 -12.42 16.88 -19.67
CA ASP A 233 -12.85 16.79 -18.29
C ASP A 233 -11.80 17.51 -17.40
N PRO A 234 -11.83 18.85 -17.34
CA PRO A 234 -10.94 19.60 -16.43
C PRO A 234 -11.25 19.26 -14.96
N ASP A 235 -10.33 19.62 -14.06
CA ASP A 235 -10.61 19.56 -12.61
C ASP A 235 -11.89 20.39 -12.28
N PRO A 236 -12.70 19.92 -11.32
CA PRO A 236 -14.03 20.47 -11.03
C PRO A 236 -14.06 21.78 -10.21
#